data_AF-A0A2H0B689-F1
#
_entry.id   AF-A0A2H0B689-F1
#
_cell.length_a   1.000
_cell.length_b   1.000
_cell.length_c   1.000
_cell.angle_alpha   90.00
_cell.angle_beta   90.00
_cell.angle_gamma   90.00
#
_symmetry.space_group_name_H-M   'P 1'
#
loop_
_entity.id
_entity.type
_entity.pdbx_description
1 polymer ?
#
loop_
_entity_poly.entity_id
_entity_poly.type
_entity_poly.pdbx_seq_one_letter_code
_entity_poly.pdbx_strand_id
1 'polypeptide(L)'
;MKILILKTNQIQDVKDSYAVNFLIPKGLAILATKQVQKDLVNKKVQKQQQIQKRKQILSELVQKIENKTFTIKAKANSDGQLYACVGEKQIKKLLKIKEPLKIINKSEIKQLGLYKLEIKIGINKFPIKLRITN
;
A
#
# COMPACT_ATOMS: atom_id res chain seq x y z
N MET A 1 -38.22 -4.30 4.94
CA MET A 1 -37.40 -5.39 5.54
C MET A 1 -35.92 -5.07 5.42
N LYS A 2 -35.19 -5.12 6.54
CA LYS A 2 -33.73 -4.93 6.55
C LYS A 2 -33.00 -6.18 6.08
N ILE A 3 -32.21 -6.00 5.03
CA ILE A 3 -31.39 -7.06 4.44
C ILE A 3 -29.95 -6.58 4.27
N LEU A 4 -29.01 -7.52 4.31
CA LEU A 4 -27.62 -7.32 3.94
C LEU A 4 -27.43 -7.72 2.48
N ILE A 5 -26.98 -6.79 1.64
CA ILE A 5 -26.60 -7.07 0.26
C ILE A 5 -25.18 -7.67 0.26
N LEU A 6 -25.02 -8.89 -0.26
CA LEU A 6 -23.75 -9.62 -0.20
C LEU A 6 -22.65 -8.99 -1.06
N LYS A 7 -23.01 -8.38 -2.19
CA LYS A 7 -22.06 -7.72 -3.10
C LYS A 7 -21.38 -6.52 -2.45
N THR A 8 -22.13 -5.72 -1.69
CA THR A 8 -21.63 -4.46 -1.11
C THR A 8 -21.35 -4.57 0.39
N ASN A 9 -21.78 -5.66 1.06
CA ASN A 9 -21.78 -5.80 2.52
C ASN A 9 -22.44 -4.61 3.23
N GLN A 10 -23.51 -4.08 2.63
CA GLN A 10 -24.28 -2.97 3.17
C GLN A 10 -25.67 -3.44 3.58
N ILE A 11 -26.14 -2.92 4.71
CA ILE A 11 -27.51 -3.14 5.17
C ILE A 11 -28.38 -2.08 4.52
N GLN A 12 -29.42 -2.52 3.82
CA GLN A 12 -30.43 -1.64 3.24
C GLN A 12 -31.82 -2.08 3.68
N ASP A 13 -32.72 -1.11 3.79
CA ASP A 13 -34.14 -1.40 3.95
C ASP A 13 -34.77 -1.44 2.57
N VAL A 14 -35.41 -2.57 2.25
CA VAL A 14 -36.07 -2.76 0.95
C VAL A 14 -37.50 -3.24 1.18
N LYS A 15 -38.33 -3.15 0.14
CA LYS A 15 -39.68 -3.73 0.15
C LYS A 15 -39.61 -5.24 0.37
N ASP A 16 -40.47 -5.74 1.24
CA ASP A 16 -40.49 -7.15 1.66
C ASP A 16 -40.65 -8.10 0.46
N SER A 17 -41.54 -7.78 -0.49
CA SER A 17 -41.73 -8.55 -1.72
C SER A 17 -40.47 -8.60 -2.59
N TYR A 18 -39.68 -7.52 -2.63
CA TYR A 18 -38.44 -7.48 -3.41
C TYR A 18 -37.31 -8.27 -2.74
N ALA A 19 -37.23 -8.24 -1.41
CA ALA A 19 -36.31 -9.10 -0.65
C ALA A 19 -36.63 -10.58 -0.86
N VAL A 20 -37.89 -10.98 -0.64
CA VAL A 20 -38.32 -12.38 -0.61
C VAL A 20 -38.39 -13.00 -2.00
N ASN A 21 -38.89 -12.28 -3.02
CA ASN A 21 -39.09 -12.87 -4.35
C ASN A 21 -37.86 -12.75 -5.27
N PHE A 22 -36.95 -11.81 -5.01
CA PHE A 22 -35.84 -11.52 -5.92
C PHE A 22 -34.48 -11.63 -5.26
N LEU A 23 -34.22 -10.91 -4.16
CA LEU A 23 -32.86 -10.79 -3.62
C LEU A 23 -32.41 -12.02 -2.84
N ILE A 24 -33.26 -12.60 -2.00
CA ILE A 24 -32.93 -13.77 -1.16
C ILE A 24 -32.82 -15.04 -2.02
N PRO A 25 -33.77 -15.37 -2.92
CA PRO A 25 -33.70 -16.60 -3.72
C PRO A 25 -32.53 -16.60 -4.71
N LYS A 26 -32.14 -15.42 -5.23
CA LYS A 26 -30.97 -15.28 -6.10
C LYS A 26 -29.63 -15.24 -5.34
N GLY A 27 -29.65 -15.36 -4.00
CA GLY A 27 -28.45 -15.28 -3.18
C GLY A 27 -27.76 -13.91 -3.24
N LEU A 28 -28.50 -12.83 -3.52
CA LEU A 28 -27.97 -11.48 -3.59
C LEU A 28 -28.01 -10.76 -2.23
N ALA A 29 -28.89 -11.21 -1.33
CA ALA A 29 -29.02 -10.66 0.01
C ALA A 29 -29.39 -11.72 1.05
N ILE A 30 -29.07 -11.41 2.31
CA ILE A 30 -29.49 -12.19 3.48
C ILE A 30 -30.23 -11.31 4.48
N LEU A 31 -31.00 -11.92 5.37
CA LEU A 31 -31.64 -11.22 6.48
C LEU A 31 -30.61 -10.52 7.38
N ALA A 32 -30.82 -9.22 7.64
CA ALA A 32 -29.94 -8.45 8.51
C ALA A 32 -30.28 -8.69 9.99
N THR A 33 -30.10 -9.93 10.48
CA THR A 33 -30.31 -10.28 11.89
C THR A 33 -29.29 -9.58 12.80
N LYS A 34 -29.60 -9.48 14.11
CA LYS A 34 -28.68 -8.88 15.09
C LYS A 34 -27.28 -9.52 15.05
N GLN A 35 -27.20 -10.84 14.80
CA GLN A 35 -25.93 -11.56 14.68
C GLN A 35 -25.16 -11.12 13.43
N VAL A 36 -25.80 -11.12 12.26
CA VAL A 36 -25.19 -10.67 10.99
C VAL A 36 -24.71 -9.22 11.09
N GLN A 37 -25.47 -8.35 11.75
CA GLN A 37 -25.06 -6.97 11.99
C GLN A 37 -23.80 -6.87 12.86
N LYS A 38 -23.74 -7.62 13.97
CA LYS A 38 -22.55 -7.70 14.83
C LYS A 38 -21.34 -8.24 14.07
N ASP A 39 -21.52 -9.28 13.28
CA ASP A 39 -20.44 -9.88 12.49
C ASP A 39 -19.87 -8.92 11.45
N LEU A 40 -20.73 -8.12 10.80
CA LEU A 40 -20.28 -7.06 9.88
C LEU A 40 -19.47 -5.99 10.59
N VAL A 41 -19.94 -5.54 11.77
CA VAL A 41 -19.22 -4.55 12.57
C VAL A 41 -17.87 -5.11 13.00
N ASN A 42 -17.82 -6.33 13.52
CA ASN A 42 -16.59 -7.01 13.93
C ASN A 42 -15.61 -7.15 12.76
N LYS A 43 -16.08 -7.59 11.58
CA LYS A 43 -15.25 -7.68 10.37
C LYS A 43 -14.72 -6.31 9.93
N LYS A 44 -15.53 -5.24 10.03
CA LYS A 44 -15.10 -3.87 9.73
C LYS A 44 -14.01 -3.41 10.71
N VAL A 45 -14.23 -3.62 12.01
CA VAL A 45 -13.26 -3.27 13.07
C VAL A 45 -11.95 -4.04 12.87
N GLN A 46 -12.01 -5.35 12.64
CA GLN A 46 -10.81 -6.18 12.38
C GLN A 46 -10.04 -5.70 11.14
N LYS A 47 -10.75 -5.41 10.04
CA LYS A 47 -10.11 -4.83 8.83
C LYS A 47 -9.46 -3.49 9.13
N GLN A 48 -10.14 -2.60 9.87
CA GLN A 48 -9.59 -1.30 10.25
C GLN A 48 -8.36 -1.43 11.14
N GLN A 49 -8.40 -2.31 12.14
CA GLN A 49 -7.25 -2.60 13.00
C GLN A 49 -6.08 -3.17 12.20
N GLN A 50 -6.33 -4.08 11.26
CA GLN A 50 -5.28 -4.63 10.40
C GLN A 50 -4.65 -3.56 9.49
N ILE A 51 -5.47 -2.65 8.96
CA ILE A 51 -4.99 -1.50 8.17
C ILE A 51 -4.16 -0.57 9.06
N GLN A 52 -4.62 -0.26 10.28
CA GLN A 52 -3.89 0.60 11.22
C GLN A 52 -2.55 0.00 11.62
N LYS A 53 -2.51 -1.29 11.97
CA LYS A 53 -1.26 -2.01 12.27
C LYS A 53 -0.28 -1.95 11.10
N ARG A 54 -0.75 -2.20 9.88
CA ARG A 54 0.09 -2.07 8.67
C ARG A 54 0.62 -0.65 8.49
N LYS A 55 -0.22 0.37 8.69
CA LYS A 55 0.20 1.78 8.63
C LYS A 55 1.25 2.11 9.69
N GLN A 56 1.09 1.62 10.92
CA GLN A 56 2.05 1.83 12.00
C GLN A 56 3.41 1.20 11.67
N ILE A 57 3.43 -0.08 11.28
CA ILE A 57 4.66 -0.78 10.87
C ILE A 57 5.36 -0.03 9.74
N LEU A 58 4.60 0.42 8.74
CA LEU A 58 5.14 1.22 7.64
C LEU A 58 5.70 2.56 8.11
N SER A 59 4.99 3.26 8.99
CA SER A 59 5.43 4.54 9.53
C SER A 59 6.73 4.39 10.32
N GLU A 60 6.86 3.35 11.14
CA GLU A 60 8.08 3.04 11.88
C GLU A 60 9.25 2.71 10.96
N LEU A 61 9.00 1.94 9.88
CA LEU A 61 10.01 1.66 8.87
C LEU A 61 10.46 2.94 8.16
N VAL A 62 9.52 3.82 7.81
CA VAL A 62 9.81 5.11 7.20
C VAL A 62 10.67 5.96 8.13
N GLN A 63 10.29 6.13 9.40
CA GLN A 63 11.08 6.90 10.37
C GLN A 63 12.50 6.37 10.53
N LYS A 64 12.70 5.05 10.46
CA LYS A 64 14.04 4.44 10.53
C LYS A 64 14.90 4.71 9.29
N ILE A 65 14.30 5.07 8.16
CA ILE A 65 14.97 5.21 6.86
C ILE A 65 15.06 6.69 6.44
N GLU A 66 14.11 7.50 6.89
CA GLU A 66 14.03 8.93 6.66
C GLU A 66 15.34 9.62 7.08
N ASN A 67 15.82 10.52 6.22
CA ASN A 67 17.08 11.25 6.38
C ASN A 67 18.37 10.42 6.44
N LYS A 68 18.32 9.08 6.30
CA LYS A 68 19.53 8.28 6.16
C LYS A 68 20.15 8.43 4.78
N THR A 69 21.48 8.42 4.77
CA THR A 69 22.29 8.33 3.56
C THR A 69 22.56 6.87 3.23
N PHE A 70 22.17 6.44 2.02
CA PHE A 70 22.47 5.09 1.55
C PHE A 70 23.48 5.12 0.42
N THR A 71 24.47 4.25 0.48
CA THR A 71 25.50 4.13 -0.55
C THR A 71 25.19 2.94 -1.46
N ILE A 72 25.07 3.18 -2.76
CA ILE A 72 25.00 2.14 -3.79
C ILE A 72 26.34 2.09 -4.51
N LYS A 73 26.92 0.88 -4.59
CA LYS A 73 28.02 0.59 -5.50
C LYS A 73 27.45 0.17 -6.85
N ALA A 74 27.78 0.91 -7.90
CA ALA A 74 27.33 0.62 -9.26
C ALA A 74 28.47 0.88 -10.24
N LYS A 75 28.69 -0.06 -11.16
CA LYS A 75 29.73 0.04 -12.18
C LYS A 75 29.44 1.24 -13.09
N ALA A 76 30.45 2.09 -13.26
CA ALA A 76 30.40 3.24 -14.16
C ALA A 76 31.53 3.20 -15.20
N ASN A 77 31.31 3.87 -16.33
CA ASN A 77 32.34 4.14 -17.34
C ASN A 77 33.32 5.21 -16.85
N SER A 78 34.43 5.38 -17.58
CA SER A 78 35.42 6.44 -17.36
C SER A 78 34.82 7.86 -17.35
N ASP A 79 33.74 8.08 -18.11
CA ASP A 79 32.97 9.35 -18.13
C ASP A 79 31.99 9.53 -16.95
N GLY A 80 31.96 8.59 -15.98
CA GLY A 80 31.09 8.67 -14.81
C GLY A 80 29.62 8.29 -15.05
N GLN A 81 29.29 7.80 -16.25
CA GLN A 81 27.97 7.24 -16.58
C GLN A 81 27.83 5.80 -16.07
N LEU A 82 26.69 5.47 -15.48
CA LEU A 82 26.40 4.14 -14.95
C LEU A 82 26.00 3.18 -16.06
N TYR A 83 26.58 1.98 -16.07
CA TYR A 83 26.19 0.91 -17.02
C TYR A 83 24.74 0.45 -16.83
N ALA A 84 24.23 0.53 -15.60
CA ALA A 84 22.87 0.14 -15.25
C ALA A 84 22.18 1.28 -14.49
N CYS A 85 20.99 1.66 -14.95
CA CYS A 85 20.16 2.64 -14.26
C CYS A 85 19.76 2.13 -12.87
N VAL A 86 19.95 2.95 -11.84
CA VAL A 86 19.50 2.64 -10.49
C VAL A 86 18.01 2.94 -10.39
N GLY A 87 17.20 1.92 -10.61
CA GLY A 87 15.74 1.98 -10.52
C GLY A 87 15.17 1.54 -9.17
N GLU A 88 13.83 1.58 -9.06
CA GLU A 88 13.06 1.23 -7.84
C GLU A 88 13.43 -0.14 -7.27
N LYS A 89 13.70 -1.13 -8.13
CA LYS A 89 14.05 -2.50 -7.73
C LYS A 89 15.38 -2.54 -6.95
N GLN A 90 16.38 -1.77 -7.37
CA GLN A 90 17.67 -1.73 -6.68
C GLN A 90 17.57 -1.00 -5.35
N ILE A 91 16.86 0.12 -5.32
CA ILE A 91 16.60 0.88 -4.08
C ILE A 91 15.81 0.03 -3.07
N LYS A 92 14.80 -0.72 -3.54
CA LYS A 92 14.04 -1.64 -2.70
C LYS A 92 14.91 -2.72 -2.08
N LYS A 93 15.87 -3.28 -2.83
CA LYS A 93 16.86 -4.25 -2.32
C LYS A 93 17.78 -3.61 -1.29
N LEU A 94 18.30 -2.40 -1.56
CA LEU A 94 19.18 -1.66 -0.66
C LEU A 94 18.51 -1.38 0.69
N LEU A 95 17.26 -0.93 0.65
CA LEU A 95 16.48 -0.62 1.84
C LEU A 95 15.92 -1.87 2.55
N LYS A 96 16.11 -3.06 1.98
CA LYS A 96 15.56 -4.35 2.46
C LYS A 96 14.04 -4.31 2.71
N ILE A 97 13.31 -3.57 1.88
CA ILE A 97 11.85 -3.39 2.03
C ILE A 97 11.12 -4.44 1.21
N LYS A 98 10.16 -5.14 1.83
CA LYS A 98 9.29 -6.10 1.13
C LYS A 98 8.11 -5.40 0.43
N GLU A 99 7.65 -4.29 0.98
CA GLU A 99 6.53 -3.48 0.48
C GLU A 99 6.80 -2.88 -0.91
N PRO A 100 5.75 -2.60 -1.71
CA PRO A 100 5.90 -1.89 -2.98
C PRO A 100 6.38 -0.46 -2.73
N LEU A 101 7.48 -0.11 -3.39
CA LEU A 101 8.13 1.19 -3.32
C LEU A 101 7.99 1.87 -4.66
N LYS A 102 7.66 3.17 -4.65
CA LYS A 102 7.62 4.01 -5.86
C LYS A 102 8.51 5.22 -5.68
N ILE A 103 9.29 5.56 -6.70
CA ILE A 103 10.06 6.81 -6.72
C ILE A 103 9.20 7.89 -7.36
N ILE A 104 8.96 9.00 -6.66
CA ILE A 104 8.12 10.09 -7.15
C ILE A 104 8.91 10.94 -8.14
N ASN A 105 10.16 11.27 -7.78
CA ASN A 105 11.04 12.01 -8.65
C ASN A 105 11.67 11.03 -9.65
N LYS A 106 11.02 10.83 -10.80
CA LYS A 106 11.36 9.87 -11.85
C LYS A 106 12.65 10.24 -12.61
N SER A 107 13.64 10.79 -11.92
CA SER A 107 14.98 11.01 -12.41
C SER A 107 15.70 9.67 -12.45
N GLU A 108 15.80 9.08 -13.64
CA GLU A 108 16.66 7.93 -13.89
C GLU A 108 18.09 8.27 -13.48
N ILE A 109 18.61 7.57 -12.48
CA ILE A 109 19.96 7.86 -12.00
C ILE A 109 20.96 7.15 -12.90
N LYS A 110 21.59 7.94 -13.77
CA LYS A 110 22.53 7.46 -14.82
C LYS A 110 23.97 7.90 -14.60
N GLN A 111 24.27 8.66 -13.55
CA GLN A 111 25.62 9.15 -13.26
C GLN A 111 26.00 8.92 -11.80
N LEU A 112 27.30 8.80 -11.53
CA LEU A 112 27.85 8.82 -10.17
C LEU A 112 27.55 10.16 -9.49
N GLY A 113 27.23 10.16 -8.20
CA GLY A 113 26.91 11.40 -7.49
C GLY A 113 26.02 11.24 -6.26
N LEU A 114 25.62 12.38 -5.70
CA LEU A 114 24.68 12.49 -4.59
C LEU A 114 23.30 12.88 -5.12
N TYR A 115 22.32 12.01 -4.91
CA TYR A 115 20.94 12.23 -5.35
C TYR A 115 20.01 12.32 -4.14
N LYS A 116 19.12 13.31 -4.17
CA LYS A 116 17.99 13.37 -3.25
C LYS A 116 16.78 12.76 -3.95
N LEU A 117 16.29 11.63 -3.45
CA LEU A 117 15.15 10.93 -4.02
C LEU A 117 13.97 10.99 -3.07
N GLU A 118 12.80 11.29 -3.60
CA GLU A 118 11.55 11.15 -2.86
C GLU A 118 10.95 9.78 -3.11
N ILE A 119 10.82 9.01 -2.04
CA ILE A 119 10.29 7.65 -2.06
C ILE A 119 8.90 7.64 -1.45
N LYS A 120 7.99 6.93 -2.11
CA LYS A 120 6.65 6.62 -1.62
C LYS A 120 6.57 5.14 -1.25
N ILE A 121 6.15 4.88 -0.01
CA ILE A 121 5.82 3.54 0.49
C ILE A 121 4.40 3.59 1.04
N GLY A 122 3.49 2.86 0.41
CA GLY A 122 2.07 2.92 0.75
C GLY A 122 1.51 4.34 0.61
N ILE A 123 1.18 4.97 1.75
CA ILE A 123 0.61 6.33 1.84
C ILE A 123 1.70 7.38 2.14
N ASN A 124 2.82 6.96 2.73
CA ASN A 124 3.84 7.87 3.24
C ASN A 124 4.84 8.22 2.14
N LYS A 125 5.31 9.47 2.16
CA LYS A 125 6.36 10.00 1.28
C LYS A 125 7.49 10.53 2.15
N PHE A 126 8.73 10.24 1.79
CA PHE A 126 9.89 10.73 2.52
C PHE A 126 11.10 10.90 1.59
N PRO A 127 11.95 11.90 1.86
CA PRO A 127 13.20 12.09 1.14
C PRO A 127 14.29 11.15 1.67
N ILE A 128 15.08 10.58 0.75
CA ILE A 128 16.33 9.89 1.07
C ILE A 128 17.49 10.52 0.30
N LYS A 129 18.69 10.42 0.89
CA LYS A 129 19.94 10.78 0.22
C LYS A 129 20.61 9.51 -0.26
N LEU A 130 20.80 9.39 -1.57
CA LEU A 130 21.51 8.27 -2.19
C LEU A 130 22.88 8.75 -2.65
N ARG A 131 23.95 8.07 -2.22
CA ARG A 131 25.31 8.27 -2.72
C ARG A 131 25.66 7.12 -3.64
N ILE A 132 26.06 7.41 -4.87
CA ILE A 132 26.50 6.39 -5.82
C ILE A 132 28.00 6.47 -5.97
N THR A 133 28.66 5.34 -5.76
CA THR A 133 30.11 5.15 -5.89
C THR A 133 30.41 4.02 -6.86
N ASN A 134 31.57 4.09 -7.54
CA ASN A 134 32.09 2.99 -8.36
C ASN A 134 32.63 1.86 -7.47
#